data_AF-A0A8B8DIP9-F1
#
_entry.id   AF-A0A8B8DIP9-F1
#
_cell.length_a   1.000
_cell.length_b   1.000
_cell.length_c   1.000
_cell.angle_alpha   90.00
_cell.angle_beta   90.00
_cell.angle_gamma   90.00
#
_symmetry.space_group_name_H-M   'P 1'
#
loop_
_entity.id
_entity.type
_entity.pdbx_description
1 polymer ?
#
loop_
_entity_poly.entity_id
_entity_poly.type
_entity_poly.pdbx_seq_one_letter_code
_entity_poly.pdbx_strand_id
1 'polypeptide(L)'
;MADVDRPITQVAIVSDPARCVPGFTLIDRTYDRKDDADLWRDGLFGRRVARYLCVEKMPPPPGGDVLVDVTVIGERDVIPAGFTCVDFTSDTREKAVKKKMLCVRYMSSDLTNDAICELILLGKGIRRPPNGYTLVGELNGMGLCYKMASFRKPGVQRDSHQGHANEASFHTQGYSTQSTPINMSSLGSSLPYNPNPYKKNGPLERGTSFTEAANALQALQGLPFELNRKVFSDDLNITIPQIPYKTIMDIENQYKYDFSVERSAAARVP
;
A
#
# COMPACT_ATOMS: atom_id res chain seq x y z
N MET A 1 23.27 3.86 -7.98
CA MET A 1 22.16 3.64 -7.04
C MET A 1 22.51 2.39 -6.26
N ALA A 2 22.64 2.47 -4.94
CA ALA A 2 22.94 1.28 -4.14
C ALA A 2 21.83 0.25 -4.39
N ASP A 3 22.19 -1.03 -4.49
CA ASP A 3 21.25 -2.14 -4.70
C ASP A 3 20.11 -2.17 -3.65
N VAL A 4 20.39 -1.56 -2.49
CA VAL A 4 19.48 -1.41 -1.35
C VAL A 4 18.15 -0.74 -1.74
N ASP A 5 18.17 0.32 -2.55
CA ASP A 5 16.96 1.10 -2.86
C ASP A 5 16.23 0.64 -4.14
N ARG A 6 16.65 -0.48 -4.74
CA ARG A 6 15.95 -1.02 -5.91
C ARG A 6 14.57 -1.55 -5.50
N PRO A 7 13.52 -1.28 -6.29
CA PRO A 7 12.19 -1.81 -6.00
C PRO A 7 12.17 -3.33 -6.17
N ILE A 8 11.31 -3.99 -5.40
CA ILE A 8 10.95 -5.39 -5.63
C ILE A 8 9.98 -5.42 -6.81
N THR A 9 10.30 -6.22 -7.82
CA THR A 9 9.48 -6.40 -9.03
C THR A 9 8.66 -7.68 -8.97
N GLN A 10 9.12 -8.70 -8.24
CA GLN A 10 8.40 -9.97 -8.09
C GLN A 10 8.59 -10.56 -6.69
N VAL A 11 7.55 -11.26 -6.23
CA VAL A 11 7.53 -12.04 -4.99
C VAL A 11 7.10 -13.46 -5.34
N ALA A 12 7.84 -14.45 -4.84
CA ALA A 12 7.54 -15.86 -5.03
C ALA A 12 7.77 -16.64 -3.74
N ILE A 13 7.20 -17.83 -3.64
CA ILE A 13 7.49 -18.79 -2.57
C ILE A 13 7.97 -20.08 -3.22
N VAL A 14 9.02 -20.69 -2.67
CA VAL A 14 9.56 -21.98 -3.12
C VAL A 14 9.43 -23.04 -2.03
N SER A 15 9.28 -24.29 -2.44
CA SER A 15 9.34 -25.43 -1.53
C SER A 15 10.77 -25.89 -1.22
N ASP A 16 11.69 -25.66 -2.15
CA ASP A 16 13.11 -26.00 -2.04
C ASP A 16 13.96 -24.72 -2.21
N PRO A 17 14.73 -24.31 -1.17
CA PRO A 17 15.71 -23.22 -1.25
C PRO A 17 16.61 -23.26 -2.49
N ALA A 18 17.03 -24.46 -2.91
CA ALA A 18 17.93 -24.64 -4.04
C ALA A 18 17.26 -24.36 -5.40
N ARG A 19 15.93 -24.27 -5.43
CA ARG A 19 15.14 -23.93 -6.62
C ARG A 19 14.66 -22.48 -6.62
N CYS A 20 15.25 -21.63 -5.80
CA CYS A 20 15.09 -20.18 -5.94
C CYS A 20 15.50 -19.77 -7.36
N VAL A 21 14.60 -19.08 -8.06
CA VAL A 21 14.78 -18.70 -9.47
C VAL A 21 16.02 -17.80 -9.62
N PRO A 22 16.85 -17.97 -10.67
CA PRO A 22 17.95 -17.05 -10.93
C PRO A 22 17.48 -15.59 -10.98
N GLY A 23 18.20 -14.68 -10.31
CA GLY A 23 17.82 -13.27 -10.18
C GLY A 23 16.96 -12.96 -8.94
N PHE A 24 16.44 -13.98 -8.26
CA PHE A 24 15.74 -13.80 -6.98
C PHE A 24 16.71 -13.97 -5.81
N THR A 25 16.46 -13.20 -4.75
CA THR A 25 17.10 -13.36 -3.44
C THR A 25 16.19 -14.20 -2.55
N LEU A 26 16.75 -15.26 -1.99
CA LEU A 26 16.07 -16.12 -1.02
C LEU A 26 16.07 -15.47 0.38
N ILE A 27 14.94 -15.53 1.07
CA ILE A 27 14.78 -15.14 2.47
C ILE A 27 14.55 -16.42 3.27
N ASP A 28 15.64 -17.08 3.65
CA ASP A 28 15.67 -18.33 4.40
C ASP A 28 15.97 -18.15 5.89
N ARG A 29 16.34 -16.93 6.29
CA ARG A 29 16.65 -16.57 7.68
C ARG A 29 15.86 -15.36 8.13
N THR A 30 15.43 -15.39 9.39
CA THR A 30 14.85 -14.22 10.07
C THR A 30 15.90 -13.13 10.19
N TYR A 31 15.46 -11.88 10.10
CA TYR A 31 16.34 -10.72 10.06
C TYR A 31 17.10 -10.51 11.38
N ASP A 32 16.39 -10.67 12.50
CA ASP A 32 16.86 -10.35 13.85
C ASP A 32 17.74 -11.46 14.46
N ARG A 33 17.26 -12.71 14.43
CA ARG A 33 17.93 -13.84 15.11
C ARG A 33 18.69 -14.77 14.18
N LYS A 34 18.53 -14.62 12.87
CA LYS A 34 19.04 -15.55 11.86
C LYS A 34 18.54 -16.99 12.05
N ASP A 35 17.38 -17.16 12.68
CA ASP A 35 16.65 -18.44 12.75
C ASP A 35 16.10 -18.81 11.36
N ASP A 36 15.84 -20.11 11.12
CA ASP A 36 15.20 -20.59 9.89
C ASP A 36 13.85 -19.91 9.64
N ALA A 37 13.64 -19.45 8.40
CA ALA A 37 12.49 -18.67 7.98
C ALA A 37 11.43 -19.47 7.21
N ASP A 38 11.25 -20.75 7.57
CA ASP A 38 10.20 -21.58 7.00
C ASP A 38 8.79 -21.02 7.31
N LEU A 39 8.07 -20.68 6.25
CA LEU A 39 6.71 -20.14 6.28
C LEU A 39 5.65 -21.22 6.54
N TRP A 40 6.02 -22.49 6.54
CA TRP A 40 5.10 -23.59 6.75
C TRP A 40 5.12 -24.09 8.20
N ARG A 41 3.94 -24.47 8.70
CA ARG A 41 3.80 -25.14 9.99
C ARG A 41 3.41 -26.59 9.78
N ASP A 42 4.33 -27.49 10.09
CA ASP A 42 4.08 -28.92 10.12
C ASP A 42 2.99 -29.29 11.13
N GLY A 43 2.26 -30.36 10.82
CA GLY A 43 1.34 -31.02 11.73
C GLY A 43 2.05 -32.12 12.52
N LEU A 44 1.45 -32.56 13.64
CA LEU A 44 2.03 -33.58 14.54
C LEU A 44 2.30 -34.94 13.88
N PHE A 45 1.60 -35.27 12.78
CA PHE A 45 1.68 -36.56 12.09
C PHE A 45 1.95 -36.42 10.58
N GLY A 46 2.46 -35.27 10.14
CA GLY A 46 2.67 -34.95 8.73
C GLY A 46 4.13 -35.10 8.27
N ARG A 47 4.32 -35.30 6.96
CA ARG A 47 5.63 -35.10 6.32
C ARG A 47 6.07 -33.65 6.51
N ARG A 48 7.37 -33.44 6.78
CA ARG A 48 7.97 -32.10 6.82
C ARG A 48 7.79 -31.41 5.47
N VAL A 49 7.17 -30.24 5.49
CA VAL A 49 6.98 -29.37 4.33
C VAL A 49 7.63 -28.04 4.67
N ALA A 50 8.48 -27.53 3.77
CA ALA A 50 9.12 -26.23 3.93
C ALA A 50 8.67 -25.26 2.84
N ARG A 51 8.64 -23.97 3.17
CA ARG A 51 8.26 -22.88 2.27
C ARG A 51 9.11 -21.66 2.57
N TYR A 52 9.76 -21.11 1.56
CA TYR A 52 10.65 -19.96 1.71
C TYR A 52 10.28 -18.84 0.74
N LEU A 53 10.39 -17.60 1.20
CA LEU A 53 10.10 -16.41 0.41
C LEU A 53 11.29 -16.09 -0.51
N CYS A 54 10.99 -15.68 -1.73
CA CYS A 54 11.95 -15.23 -2.74
C CYS A 54 11.50 -13.87 -3.27
N VAL A 55 12.44 -12.96 -3.49
CA VAL A 55 12.15 -11.64 -4.05
C VAL A 55 13.09 -11.31 -5.20
N GLU A 56 12.56 -10.74 -6.27
CA GLU A 56 13.35 -10.18 -7.36
C GLU A 56 13.47 -8.67 -7.19
N LYS A 57 14.69 -8.13 -7.30
CA LYS A 57 14.98 -6.70 -7.25
C LYS A 57 15.65 -6.27 -8.54
N MET A 58 14.87 -5.68 -9.46
CA MET A 58 15.39 -5.17 -10.72
C MET A 58 14.93 -3.72 -10.95
N PRO A 59 15.71 -2.91 -11.70
CA PRO A 59 15.19 -1.68 -12.27
C PRO A 59 13.97 -2.02 -13.15
N PRO A 60 12.78 -1.46 -12.87
CA PRO A 60 11.62 -1.75 -13.68
C PRO A 60 11.83 -1.15 -15.08
N PRO A 61 11.43 -1.87 -16.16
CA PRO A 61 11.33 -1.25 -17.47
C PRO A 61 10.28 -0.12 -17.44
N PRO A 62 10.29 0.81 -18.41
CA PRO A 62 9.24 1.83 -18.53
C PRO A 62 7.85 1.18 -18.51
N GLY A 63 6.95 1.69 -17.67
CA GLY A 63 5.61 1.11 -17.45
C GLY A 63 5.58 -0.22 -16.68
N GLY A 64 6.73 -0.83 -16.38
CA GLY A 64 6.84 -2.10 -15.67
C GLY A 64 6.36 -2.00 -14.22
N ASP A 65 5.89 -3.11 -13.67
CA ASP A 65 5.28 -3.15 -12.35
C ASP A 65 6.29 -3.22 -11.21
N VAL A 66 5.98 -2.54 -10.11
CA VAL A 66 6.72 -2.57 -8.86
C VAL A 66 5.79 -2.92 -7.70
N LEU A 67 6.33 -3.63 -6.71
CA LEU A 67 5.60 -3.99 -5.51
C LEU A 67 5.38 -2.74 -4.66
N VAL A 68 4.11 -2.37 -4.44
CA VAL A 68 3.75 -1.17 -3.66
C VAL A 68 3.10 -1.50 -2.33
N ASP A 69 2.66 -2.75 -2.14
CA ASP A 69 2.00 -3.17 -0.92
C ASP A 69 2.06 -4.69 -0.72
N VAL A 70 2.03 -5.10 0.54
CA VAL A 70 1.92 -6.50 0.95
C VAL A 70 1.02 -6.63 2.18
N THR A 71 0.24 -7.70 2.24
CA THR A 71 -0.64 -7.97 3.37
C THR A 71 -0.73 -9.46 3.65
N VAL A 72 -1.03 -9.81 4.91
CA VAL A 72 -1.27 -11.19 5.33
C VAL A 72 -2.69 -11.30 5.86
N ILE A 73 -3.51 -12.09 5.19
CA ILE A 73 -4.93 -12.29 5.53
C ILE A 73 -5.22 -13.75 5.92
N GLY A 74 -6.35 -14.00 6.56
CA GLY A 74 -6.87 -15.35 6.80
C GLY A 74 -7.29 -16.03 5.50
N GLU A 75 -7.25 -17.37 5.46
CA GLU A 75 -7.65 -18.15 4.25
C GLU A 75 -9.11 -17.96 3.82
N ARG A 76 -9.97 -17.47 4.70
CA ARG A 76 -11.39 -17.21 4.42
C ARG A 76 -11.71 -15.71 4.32
N ASP A 77 -10.70 -14.87 4.51
CA ASP A 77 -10.90 -13.43 4.46
C ASP A 77 -10.98 -12.98 3.00
N VAL A 78 -11.73 -11.91 2.76
CA VAL A 78 -11.85 -11.33 1.43
C VAL A 78 -10.52 -10.69 1.03
N ILE A 79 -10.05 -10.98 -0.19
CA ILE A 79 -8.85 -10.36 -0.75
C ILE A 79 -9.12 -8.85 -0.95
N PRO A 80 -8.31 -7.95 -0.37
CA PRO A 80 -8.50 -6.52 -0.53
C PRO A 80 -8.40 -6.07 -2.00
N ALA A 81 -9.11 -5.01 -2.36
CA ALA A 81 -9.12 -4.49 -3.73
C ALA A 81 -7.70 -4.17 -4.23
N GLY A 82 -7.38 -4.63 -5.44
CA GLY A 82 -6.07 -4.43 -6.07
C GLY A 82 -4.97 -5.40 -5.59
N PHE A 83 -5.24 -6.30 -4.65
CA PHE A 83 -4.30 -7.34 -4.24
C PHE A 83 -4.54 -8.65 -4.97
N THR A 84 -3.47 -9.41 -5.18
CA THR A 84 -3.49 -10.81 -5.60
C THR A 84 -2.71 -11.64 -4.58
N CYS A 85 -3.08 -12.90 -4.37
CA CYS A 85 -2.42 -13.74 -3.38
C CYS A 85 -1.41 -14.70 -4.02
N VAL A 86 -0.31 -14.94 -3.31
CA VAL A 86 0.71 -15.94 -3.68
C VAL A 86 0.19 -17.30 -3.23
N ASP A 87 -0.64 -17.92 -4.07
CA ASP A 87 -1.36 -19.14 -3.71
C ASP A 87 -0.49 -20.41 -3.78
N PHE A 88 0.44 -20.43 -4.74
CA PHE A 88 1.23 -21.61 -5.07
C PHE A 88 2.73 -21.33 -5.06
N THR A 89 3.50 -22.37 -4.74
CA THR A 89 4.94 -22.35 -4.89
C THR A 89 5.31 -22.26 -6.36
N SER A 90 6.34 -21.48 -6.68
CA SER A 90 6.79 -21.31 -8.07
C SER A 90 7.47 -22.57 -8.62
N ASP A 91 8.09 -23.38 -7.76
CA ASP A 91 8.87 -24.56 -8.13
C ASP A 91 8.05 -25.86 -8.21
N THR A 92 7.06 -26.06 -7.33
CA THR A 92 6.26 -27.30 -7.28
C THR A 92 4.77 -27.12 -7.54
N ARG A 93 4.28 -25.87 -7.66
CA ARG A 93 2.84 -25.56 -7.77
C ARG A 93 2.00 -26.12 -6.61
N GLU A 94 2.62 -26.33 -5.45
CA GLU A 94 1.92 -26.73 -4.23
C GLU A 94 1.45 -25.50 -3.46
N LYS A 95 0.52 -25.65 -2.51
CA LYS A 95 0.06 -24.53 -1.66
C LYS A 95 1.25 -23.80 -1.00
N ALA A 96 1.31 -22.48 -1.16
CA ALA A 96 2.46 -21.66 -0.76
C ALA A 96 2.57 -21.44 0.75
N VAL A 97 1.44 -21.17 1.42
CA VAL A 97 1.36 -20.93 2.87
C VAL A 97 0.13 -21.62 3.46
N LYS A 98 0.12 -21.86 4.78
CA LYS A 98 -0.96 -22.56 5.49
C LYS A 98 -1.59 -21.66 6.55
N LYS A 99 -2.92 -21.72 6.69
CA LYS A 99 -3.78 -20.95 7.62
C LYS A 99 -3.92 -19.45 7.32
N LYS A 100 -3.03 -18.91 6.48
CA LYS A 100 -2.98 -17.51 6.05
C LYS A 100 -2.72 -17.46 4.56
N MET A 101 -2.91 -16.29 3.96
CA MET A 101 -2.55 -15.98 2.58
C MET A 101 -1.62 -14.76 2.59
N LEU A 102 -0.53 -14.83 1.82
CA LEU A 102 0.30 -13.68 1.52
C LEU A 102 -0.25 -13.04 0.26
N CYS A 103 -0.64 -11.77 0.33
CA CYS A 103 -1.16 -11.06 -0.83
C CYS A 103 -0.32 -9.81 -1.10
N VAL A 104 -0.15 -9.52 -2.38
CA VAL A 104 0.74 -8.51 -2.93
C VAL A 104 -0.06 -7.57 -3.82
N ARG A 105 0.34 -6.31 -3.87
CA ARG A 105 -0.21 -5.33 -4.81
C ARG A 105 0.92 -4.73 -5.62
N TYR A 106 0.77 -4.83 -6.93
CA TYR A 106 1.66 -4.23 -7.90
C TYR A 106 1.04 -2.96 -8.48
N MET A 107 1.90 -2.06 -8.93
CA MET A 107 1.51 -0.85 -9.65
C MET A 107 2.58 -0.52 -10.66
N SER A 108 2.15 -0.03 -11.83
CA SER A 108 3.08 0.45 -12.85
C SER A 108 4.00 1.50 -12.26
N SER A 109 5.30 1.35 -12.53
CA SER A 109 6.34 2.30 -12.14
C SER A 109 6.12 3.70 -12.70
N ASP A 110 5.28 3.87 -13.72
CA ASP A 110 4.89 5.19 -14.23
C ASP A 110 3.94 5.94 -13.29
N LEU A 111 3.23 5.22 -12.42
CA LEU A 111 2.20 5.78 -11.54
C LEU A 111 2.67 5.99 -10.09
N THR A 112 3.88 5.56 -9.74
CA THR A 112 4.46 5.73 -8.40
C THR A 112 5.94 6.11 -8.46
N ASN A 113 6.43 6.81 -7.43
CA ASN A 113 7.88 7.02 -7.22
C ASN A 113 8.39 6.25 -5.99
N ASP A 114 7.51 5.59 -5.25
CA ASP A 114 7.82 4.83 -4.05
C ASP A 114 7.38 3.37 -4.24
N ALA A 115 8.23 2.45 -3.83
CA ALA A 115 7.94 1.02 -3.87
C ALA A 115 8.61 0.32 -2.69
N ILE A 116 8.14 -0.88 -2.40
CA ILE A 116 8.78 -1.76 -1.45
C ILE A 116 10.13 -2.19 -2.03
N CYS A 117 11.21 -1.90 -1.31
CA CYS A 117 12.57 -2.26 -1.70
C CYS A 117 13.12 -3.46 -0.90
N GLU A 118 12.45 -3.83 0.19
CA GLU A 118 12.89 -4.93 1.06
C GLU A 118 11.72 -5.60 1.78
N LEU A 119 11.76 -6.93 1.86
CA LEU A 119 10.91 -7.76 2.70
C LEU A 119 11.80 -8.50 3.71
N ILE A 120 11.38 -8.52 4.96
CA ILE A 120 12.07 -9.23 6.04
C ILE A 120 11.09 -10.05 6.88
N LEU A 121 11.58 -11.13 7.47
CA LEU A 121 10.85 -11.91 8.46
C LEU A 121 11.49 -11.72 9.84
N LEU A 122 10.69 -11.37 10.83
CA LEU A 122 11.10 -11.29 12.23
C LEU A 122 10.82 -12.61 12.93
N GLY A 123 11.69 -12.98 13.87
CA GLY A 123 11.52 -14.15 14.72
C GLY A 123 10.16 -14.21 15.42
N LYS A 124 9.76 -15.41 15.82
CA LYS A 124 8.43 -15.64 16.42
C LYS A 124 8.24 -14.82 17.69
N GLY A 125 7.11 -14.11 17.77
CA GLY A 125 6.75 -13.26 18.91
C GLY A 125 7.39 -11.86 18.91
N ILE A 126 8.23 -11.53 17.93
CA ILE A 126 8.73 -10.15 17.76
C ILE A 126 7.65 -9.31 17.11
N ARG A 127 7.16 -8.30 17.84
CA ARG A 127 6.06 -7.42 17.39
C ARG A 127 6.51 -6.02 16.99
N ARG A 128 7.74 -5.63 17.32
CA ARG A 128 8.27 -4.30 17.00
C ARG A 128 9.16 -4.40 15.77
N PRO A 129 8.78 -3.79 14.63
CA PRO A 129 9.63 -3.78 13.45
C PRO A 129 10.90 -2.93 13.67
N PRO A 130 12.02 -3.24 12.98
CA PRO A 130 13.18 -2.35 12.94
C PRO A 130 12.84 -0.98 12.37
N ASN A 131 13.68 0.03 12.66
CA ASN A 131 13.45 1.39 12.17
C ASN A 131 13.36 1.42 10.63
N GLY A 132 12.32 2.10 10.12
CA GLY A 132 12.05 2.19 8.69
C GLY A 132 11.28 1.01 8.09
N TYR A 133 10.97 -0.03 8.87
CA TYR A 133 10.13 -1.15 8.43
C TYR A 133 8.71 -1.05 9.00
N THR A 134 7.76 -1.56 8.22
CA THR A 134 6.35 -1.68 8.60
C THR A 134 6.00 -3.15 8.76
N LEU A 135 5.46 -3.56 9.92
CA LEU A 135 4.96 -4.91 10.16
C LEU A 135 3.56 -5.06 9.55
N VAL A 136 3.35 -6.07 8.70
CA VAL A 136 2.07 -6.28 8.00
C VAL A 136 1.24 -7.44 8.53
N GLY A 137 1.88 -8.43 9.17
CA GLY A 137 1.21 -9.61 9.68
C GLY A 137 2.18 -10.73 9.97
N GLU A 138 1.65 -11.93 10.22
CA GLU A 138 2.46 -13.07 10.63
C GLU A 138 2.21 -14.31 9.74
N LEU A 139 3.30 -14.96 9.31
CA LEU A 139 3.30 -16.26 8.63
C LEU A 139 4.09 -17.26 9.48
N ASN A 140 3.50 -18.41 9.82
CA ASN A 140 4.07 -19.37 10.79
C ASN A 140 4.50 -18.73 12.14
N GLY A 141 3.85 -17.63 12.53
CA GLY A 141 4.16 -16.86 13.74
C GLY A 141 5.38 -15.93 13.61
N MET A 142 6.02 -15.84 12.43
CA MET A 142 7.07 -14.89 12.12
C MET A 142 6.47 -13.61 11.53
N GLY A 143 6.92 -12.45 12.00
CA GLY A 143 6.40 -11.16 11.54
C GLY A 143 6.95 -10.78 10.17
N LEU A 144 6.10 -10.66 9.15
CA LEU A 144 6.49 -10.14 7.84
C LEU A 144 6.51 -8.62 7.90
N CYS A 145 7.64 -8.01 7.53
CA CYS A 145 7.77 -6.56 7.43
C CYS A 145 8.28 -6.15 6.05
N TYR A 146 7.97 -4.91 5.66
CA TYR A 146 8.51 -4.30 4.45
C TYR A 146 9.15 -2.95 4.73
N LYS A 147 10.04 -2.52 3.84
CA LYS A 147 10.58 -1.16 3.79
C LYS A 147 10.31 -0.53 2.43
N MET A 148 9.87 0.73 2.45
CA MET A 148 9.68 1.54 1.24
C MET A 148 10.96 2.31 0.92
N ALA A 149 11.20 2.54 -0.37
CA ALA A 149 12.17 3.51 -0.85
C ALA A 149 11.64 4.25 -2.07
N SER A 150 12.07 5.49 -2.22
CA SER A 150 11.85 6.25 -3.45
C SER A 150 12.86 5.81 -4.51
N PHE A 151 12.39 5.51 -5.72
CA PHE A 151 13.23 5.14 -6.85
C PHE A 151 13.10 6.18 -7.97
N ARG A 152 14.21 6.48 -8.66
CA ARG A 152 14.18 7.43 -9.78
C ARG A 152 13.82 6.73 -11.07
N LYS A 153 12.84 7.29 -11.79
CA LYS A 153 12.51 6.87 -13.15
C LYS A 153 13.70 7.14 -14.08
N PRO A 154 14.17 6.15 -14.86
CA PRO A 154 15.17 6.38 -15.88
C PRO A 154 14.64 7.41 -16.90
N GLY A 155 15.27 8.58 -17.01
CA GLY A 155 14.96 9.54 -18.08
C GLY A 155 14.52 10.94 -17.64
N VAL A 156 14.19 11.16 -16.35
CA VAL A 156 14.00 12.54 -15.86
C VAL A 156 15.35 13.04 -15.33
N GLN A 157 16.24 13.43 -16.25
CA GLN A 157 17.28 14.39 -15.91
C GLN A 157 16.55 15.64 -15.43
N ARG A 158 16.63 15.94 -14.13
CA ARG A 158 16.40 17.31 -13.70
C ARG A 158 17.47 18.11 -14.41
N ASP A 159 17.08 19.07 -15.23
CA ASP A 159 17.95 20.19 -15.57
C ASP A 159 18.38 20.81 -14.24
N SER A 160 19.53 20.39 -13.75
CA SER A 160 20.29 21.12 -12.76
C SER A 160 20.86 22.33 -13.48
N HIS A 161 20.00 23.32 -13.74
CA HIS A 161 20.45 24.69 -13.75
C HIS A 161 20.94 25.00 -12.34
N GLN A 162 22.22 24.72 -12.11
CA GLN A 162 23.04 25.44 -11.16
C GLN A 162 22.99 26.92 -11.54
N GLY A 163 21.98 27.63 -11.03
CA GLY A 163 22.06 29.07 -10.88
C GLY A 163 23.02 29.36 -9.74
N HIS A 164 24.29 29.58 -10.07
CA HIS A 164 25.16 30.40 -9.23
C HIS A 164 24.54 31.81 -9.16
N ALA A 165 23.77 32.08 -8.10
CA ALA A 165 23.45 33.45 -7.75
C ALA A 165 24.67 34.03 -7.02
N ASN A 166 25.53 34.70 -7.80
CA ASN A 166 26.54 35.60 -7.24
C ASN A 166 25.86 36.65 -6.37
N GLU A 167 26.41 36.85 -5.17
CA GLU A 167 26.14 38.00 -4.32
C GLU A 167 26.39 39.29 -5.11
N ALA A 168 25.33 40.05 -5.35
CA ALA A 168 25.41 41.46 -5.68
C ALA A 168 24.44 42.21 -4.76
N SER A 169 25.06 42.90 -3.81
CA SER A 169 24.42 43.73 -2.79
C SER A 169 23.59 44.83 -3.42
N PHE A 170 22.27 44.79 -3.25
CA PHE A 170 21.40 45.95 -3.42
C PHE A 170 20.58 46.16 -2.14
N HIS A 171 20.94 47.22 -1.42
CA HIS A 171 20.18 47.78 -0.32
C HIS A 171 18.79 48.19 -0.80
N THR A 172 17.73 47.61 -0.24
CA THR A 172 16.44 48.28 -0.15
C THR A 172 15.79 47.92 1.18
N GLN A 173 15.49 48.93 1.99
CA GLN A 173 14.76 48.79 3.25
C GLN A 173 13.28 48.50 2.98
N GLY A 174 12.66 47.63 3.78
CA GLY A 174 11.20 47.47 3.76
C GLY A 174 10.69 46.28 4.57
N TYR A 175 10.19 46.59 5.77
CA TYR A 175 9.20 45.86 6.59
C TYR A 175 9.44 44.39 6.95
N SER A 176 9.81 44.17 8.22
CA SER A 176 9.68 42.90 8.92
C SER A 176 8.20 42.53 9.12
N THR A 177 7.75 41.44 8.49
CA THR A 177 6.58 40.69 8.95
C THR A 177 7.06 39.38 9.55
N GLN A 178 6.94 39.25 10.87
CA GLN A 178 7.09 37.99 11.58
C GLN A 178 5.97 37.05 11.12
N SER A 179 6.29 36.01 10.36
CA SER A 179 5.39 34.90 10.12
C SER A 179 5.44 33.95 11.32
N THR A 180 4.43 34.05 12.18
CA THR A 180 4.09 32.98 13.11
C THR A 180 3.56 31.77 12.32
N PRO A 181 3.87 30.53 12.73
CA PRO A 181 3.31 29.35 12.07
C PRO A 181 1.80 29.30 12.33
N ILE A 182 1.01 29.44 11.26
CA ILE A 182 -0.43 29.20 11.29
C ILE A 182 -0.63 27.70 11.53
N ASN A 183 -1.10 27.40 12.73
CA ASN A 183 -1.52 26.09 13.18
C ASN A 183 -2.77 25.70 12.39
N MET A 184 -2.66 24.87 11.35
CA MET A 184 -3.81 24.32 10.64
C MET A 184 -4.50 23.30 11.57
N SER A 185 -5.40 23.81 12.40
CA SER A 185 -6.34 22.98 13.15
C SER A 185 -7.31 22.32 12.17
N SER A 186 -7.56 21.03 12.39
CA SER A 186 -8.33 20.17 11.49
C SER A 186 -9.72 20.74 11.23
N LEU A 187 -10.13 20.80 9.97
CA LEU A 187 -11.47 21.17 9.50
C LEU A 187 -12.53 20.09 9.84
N GLY A 188 -12.55 19.63 11.08
CA GLY A 188 -13.37 18.51 11.57
C GLY A 188 -14.68 18.90 12.26
N SER A 189 -15.11 20.17 12.22
CA SER A 189 -16.18 20.67 13.11
C SER A 189 -17.34 21.40 12.41
N SER A 190 -17.71 20.97 11.19
CA SER A 190 -18.97 21.43 10.54
C SER A 190 -19.86 20.28 10.05
N LEU A 191 -19.83 19.12 10.73
CA LEU A 191 -20.84 18.08 10.54
C LEU A 191 -21.99 18.30 11.55
N PRO A 192 -23.27 18.19 11.14
CA PRO A 192 -24.43 18.40 12.01
C PRO A 192 -24.63 17.29 13.06
N TYR A 193 -23.68 16.38 13.22
CA TYR A 193 -23.71 15.34 14.24
C TYR A 193 -22.32 15.09 14.83
N ASN A 194 -22.22 15.24 16.15
CA ASN A 194 -21.02 14.98 16.93
C ASN A 194 -21.10 13.54 17.49
N PRO A 195 -20.26 12.59 17.03
CA PRO A 195 -20.19 11.28 17.67
C PRO A 195 -19.36 11.41 18.95
N ASN A 196 -20.01 11.82 20.03
CA ASN A 196 -19.40 11.81 21.35
C ASN A 196 -19.45 10.36 21.88
N PRO A 197 -18.32 9.67 22.10
CA PRO A 197 -18.34 8.38 22.77
C PRO A 197 -18.49 8.65 24.27
N TYR A 198 -19.61 8.20 24.84
CA TYR A 198 -19.85 8.23 26.27
C TYR A 198 -18.67 7.59 27.02
N LYS A 199 -17.93 8.41 27.76
CA LYS A 199 -17.09 7.95 28.87
C LYS A 199 -18.01 7.46 29.99
N LYS A 200 -17.89 6.20 30.40
CA LYS A 200 -18.13 5.82 31.78
C LYS A 200 -17.08 4.82 32.25
N ASN A 201 -16.39 5.24 33.30
CA ASN A 201 -15.26 4.60 33.97
C ASN A 201 -15.74 3.36 34.76
N GLY A 202 -14.95 2.27 34.79
CA GLY A 202 -15.12 1.13 35.72
C GLY A 202 -14.58 -0.20 35.17
N PRO A 203 -14.04 -1.12 36.00
CA PRO A 203 -12.91 -1.98 35.62
C PRO A 203 -13.26 -3.19 34.76
N LEU A 204 -12.28 -3.55 33.93
CA LEU A 204 -12.18 -4.76 33.13
C LEU A 204 -12.20 -6.00 34.03
N GLU A 205 -13.21 -6.85 33.86
CA GLU A 205 -13.11 -8.27 34.20
C GLU A 205 -13.21 -9.10 32.91
N ARG A 206 -12.33 -10.10 32.87
CA ARG A 206 -12.10 -11.04 31.79
C ARG A 206 -13.00 -12.24 32.01
N GLY A 207 -13.81 -12.63 31.03
CA GLY A 207 -14.46 -13.94 30.99
C GLY A 207 -14.95 -14.22 29.56
N THR A 208 -14.28 -15.05 28.77
CA THR A 208 -14.50 -16.51 28.66
C THR A 208 -15.98 -16.89 28.51
N SER A 209 -16.35 -17.13 27.26
CA SER A 209 -17.16 -18.25 26.75
C SER A 209 -18.58 -18.52 27.28
N PHE A 210 -19.37 -19.04 26.33
CA PHE A 210 -20.62 -19.82 26.47
C PHE A 210 -21.94 -19.08 26.25
N THR A 211 -22.58 -19.47 25.13
CA THR A 211 -23.98 -19.90 24.97
C THR A 211 -25.09 -19.11 25.65
N GLU A 212 -26.09 -18.76 24.82
CA GLU A 212 -27.52 -18.64 25.15
C GLU A 212 -27.89 -17.78 26.37
N ALA A 213 -28.35 -16.55 26.11
CA ALA A 213 -29.78 -16.26 26.10
C ALA A 213 -30.03 -14.73 26.13
N ALA A 214 -31.08 -14.35 25.41
CA ALA A 214 -31.94 -13.19 25.63
C ALA A 214 -31.34 -11.78 25.39
N ASN A 215 -31.71 -11.26 24.21
CA ASN A 215 -32.09 -9.85 23.97
C ASN A 215 -30.97 -8.80 23.93
N ALA A 216 -29.89 -9.06 23.19
CA ALA A 216 -29.18 -7.99 22.50
C ALA A 216 -29.49 -8.10 21.00
N LEU A 217 -30.64 -7.55 20.58
CA LEU A 217 -30.92 -7.34 19.15
C LEU A 217 -29.84 -6.42 18.60
N GLN A 218 -28.85 -6.99 17.93
CA GLN A 218 -27.90 -6.23 17.13
C GLN A 218 -28.72 -5.48 16.08
N ALA A 219 -28.54 -4.16 15.95
CA ALA A 219 -29.38 -3.29 15.09
C ALA A 219 -29.43 -3.70 13.59
N LEU A 220 -28.62 -4.68 13.19
CA LEU A 220 -28.51 -5.23 11.84
C LEU A 220 -29.12 -6.64 11.71
N GLN A 221 -29.60 -7.25 12.79
CA GLN A 221 -30.10 -8.62 12.79
C GLN A 221 -31.54 -8.65 12.27
N GLY A 222 -31.73 -9.21 11.07
CA GLY A 222 -33.03 -9.34 10.40
C GLY A 222 -33.27 -8.35 9.26
N LEU A 223 -32.31 -7.48 8.94
CA LEU A 223 -32.39 -6.66 7.73
C LEU A 223 -31.88 -7.46 6.52
N PRO A 224 -32.69 -7.65 5.46
CA PRO A 224 -32.21 -8.21 4.21
C PRO A 224 -31.27 -7.20 3.55
N PHE A 225 -30.02 -7.60 3.30
CA PHE A 225 -29.07 -6.82 2.50
C PHE A 225 -29.38 -7.01 1.01
N GLU A 226 -30.54 -6.53 0.60
CA GLU A 226 -30.96 -6.54 -0.80
C GLU A 226 -30.56 -5.22 -1.46
N LEU A 227 -29.83 -5.34 -2.57
CA LEU A 227 -29.50 -4.22 -3.43
C LEU A 227 -30.81 -3.67 -4.03
N ASN A 228 -30.94 -2.36 -4.13
CA ASN A 228 -32.15 -1.72 -4.67
C ASN A 228 -32.49 -2.35 -6.02
N ARG A 229 -33.70 -2.93 -6.18
CA ARG A 229 -34.15 -3.60 -7.40
C ARG A 229 -34.05 -2.74 -8.66
N LYS A 230 -34.00 -1.41 -8.53
CA LYS A 230 -33.74 -0.49 -9.65
C LYS A 230 -32.32 -0.56 -10.23
N VAL A 231 -31.38 -1.18 -9.50
CA VAL A 231 -30.00 -1.44 -9.96
C VAL A 231 -29.90 -2.80 -10.67
N PHE A 232 -30.85 -3.71 -10.41
CA PHE A 232 -30.98 -5.04 -11.03
C PHE A 232 -32.08 -5.06 -12.11
N SER A 233 -32.05 -4.11 -13.03
CA SER A 233 -32.76 -4.28 -14.29
C SER A 233 -31.75 -4.79 -15.30
N ASP A 234 -31.96 -5.99 -15.84
CA ASP A 234 -31.22 -6.52 -17.00
C ASP A 234 -31.33 -5.59 -18.23
N ASP A 235 -32.27 -4.63 -18.18
CA ASP A 235 -32.49 -3.56 -19.16
C ASP A 235 -31.84 -2.22 -18.76
N LEU A 236 -30.73 -2.23 -18.04
CA LEU A 236 -29.89 -1.04 -17.92
C LEU A 236 -29.23 -0.75 -19.27
N ASN A 237 -29.96 -0.05 -20.15
CA ASN A 237 -29.42 0.68 -21.31
C ASN A 237 -28.51 1.80 -20.79
N ILE A 238 -27.36 1.44 -20.22
CA ILE A 238 -26.28 2.36 -19.90
C ILE A 238 -25.64 2.68 -21.24
N THR A 239 -26.14 3.74 -21.88
CA THR A 239 -25.45 4.35 -23.02
C THR A 239 -24.17 4.98 -22.47
N ILE A 240 -23.09 4.20 -22.44
CA ILE A 240 -21.77 4.73 -22.12
C ILE A 240 -21.45 5.78 -23.19
N PRO A 241 -21.28 7.06 -22.83
CA PRO A 241 -20.93 8.08 -23.81
C PRO A 241 -19.60 7.67 -24.44
N GLN A 242 -19.55 7.67 -25.77
CA GLN A 242 -18.32 7.39 -26.51
C GLN A 242 -17.28 8.44 -26.14
N ILE A 243 -16.27 8.06 -25.37
CA ILE A 243 -15.15 8.93 -25.02
C ILE A 243 -14.19 8.90 -26.21
N PRO A 244 -14.07 9.98 -27.00
CA PRO A 244 -13.15 9.99 -28.13
C PRO A 244 -11.71 9.89 -27.63
N TYR A 245 -10.94 8.97 -28.21
CA TYR A 245 -9.51 8.89 -27.98
C TYR A 245 -8.85 10.16 -28.51
N LYS A 246 -8.05 10.82 -27.67
CA LYS A 246 -7.31 12.03 -28.01
C LYS A 246 -5.83 11.78 -27.84
N THR A 247 -5.02 12.33 -28.73
CA THR A 247 -3.57 12.34 -28.53
C THR A 247 -3.20 13.31 -27.42
N ILE A 248 -1.98 13.19 -26.87
CA ILE A 248 -1.52 14.10 -25.82
C ILE A 248 -1.48 15.56 -26.32
N MET A 249 -1.13 15.75 -27.60
CA MET A 249 -1.13 17.04 -28.27
C MET A 249 -2.55 17.65 -28.37
N ASP A 250 -3.56 16.83 -28.65
CA ASP A 250 -4.95 17.29 -28.71
C ASP A 250 -5.45 17.73 -27.33
N ILE A 251 -5.04 17.01 -26.28
CA ILE A 251 -5.38 17.35 -24.89
C ILE A 251 -4.70 18.66 -24.49
N GLU A 252 -3.40 18.79 -24.75
CA GLU A 252 -2.64 20.00 -24.43
C GLU A 252 -3.18 21.23 -25.15
N ASN A 253 -3.59 21.10 -26.42
CA ASN A 253 -4.19 22.20 -27.17
C ASN A 253 -5.59 22.55 -26.68
N GLN A 254 -6.43 21.56 -26.37
CA GLN A 254 -7.81 21.80 -25.96
C GLN A 254 -7.91 22.39 -24.55
N TYR A 255 -7.09 21.90 -23.62
CA TYR A 255 -7.12 22.31 -22.22
C TYR A 255 -5.98 23.28 -21.87
N LYS A 256 -5.39 23.92 -22.90
CA LYS A 256 -4.42 24.99 -22.73
C LYS A 256 -5.06 26.16 -21.98
N TYR A 257 -4.77 26.26 -20.70
CA TYR A 257 -5.21 27.38 -19.88
C TYR A 257 -4.13 28.45 -19.83
N ASP A 258 -4.40 29.59 -20.46
CA ASP A 258 -3.43 30.67 -20.65
C ASP A 258 -3.67 31.89 -19.76
N PHE A 259 -4.60 31.82 -18.81
CA PHE A 259 -5.03 32.92 -17.94
C PHE A 259 -5.61 34.15 -18.66
N SER A 260 -6.02 34.00 -19.92
CA SER A 260 -6.60 35.11 -20.70
C SER A 260 -7.89 35.64 -20.08
N VAL A 261 -8.74 34.75 -19.56
CA VAL A 261 -10.01 35.09 -18.91
C VAL A 261 -9.76 35.94 -17.66
N GLU A 262 -8.80 35.55 -16.83
CA GLU A 262 -8.44 36.21 -15.58
C GLU A 262 -7.81 37.57 -15.85
N ARG A 263 -6.90 37.66 -16.82
CA ARG A 263 -6.33 38.94 -17.24
C ARG A 263 -7.41 39.89 -17.78
N SER A 264 -8.37 39.37 -18.54
CA SER A 264 -9.49 40.16 -19.05
C SER A 264 -10.46 40.61 -17.94
N ALA A 265 -10.68 39.77 -16.93
CA ALA A 265 -11.52 40.09 -15.78
C ALA A 265 -10.85 41.13 -14.89
N ALA A 266 -9.54 40.99 -14.62
CA ALA A 266 -8.76 41.95 -13.85
C ALA A 266 -8.70 43.33 -14.52
N ALA A 267 -8.63 43.38 -15.86
CA ALA A 267 -8.66 44.64 -16.61
C ALA A 267 -10.03 45.35 -16.61
N ARG A 268 -11.10 44.69 -16.16
CA ARG A 268 -12.46 45.25 -16.06
C ARG A 268 -12.80 45.76 -14.66
N VAL A 269 -11.91 45.60 -13.68
CA VAL A 269 -12.09 46.15 -12.34
C VAL A 269 -11.63 47.61 -12.36
N PRO A 270 -12.50 48.61 -12.11
CA PRO A 270 -12.14 50.02 -12.07
C PRO A 270 -11.26 50.39 -10.87
#